data_AF-A0AB73K919-F1
#
_entry.id   AF-A0AB73K919-F1
#
_cell.length_a   1.000
_cell.length_b   1.000
_cell.length_c   1.000
_cell.angle_alpha   90.00
_cell.angle_beta   90.00
_cell.angle_gamma   90.00
#
_symmetry.space_group_name_H-M   'P 1'
#
loop_
_entity.id
_entity.type
_entity.pdbx_description
1 polymer ?
#
loop_
_entity_poly.entity_id
_entity_poly.type
_entity_poly.pdbx_seq_one_letter_code
_entity_poly.pdbx_strand_id
1 'polypeptide(L)' 'MVTLLYIGAWPFVKFIGFILFLLIAFIGFWCLTFLVCILPYWLTFGIAENKGKINAHIAPDEVKSKTLPQQQNVEVVYTK' A
#
# COMPACT_ATOMS: atom_id res chain seq x y z
N MET A 1 15.72 -38.81 35.81
CA MET A 1 14.75 -38.83 34.69
C MET A 1 14.36 -37.41 34.25
N VAL A 2 13.94 -36.53 35.17
CA VAL A 2 13.60 -35.12 34.89
C VAL A 2 14.76 -34.30 34.31
N THR A 3 15.99 -34.52 34.78
CA THR A 3 17.20 -33.84 34.29
C THR A 3 17.57 -34.16 32.84
N LEU A 4 17.34 -35.40 32.38
CA LEU A 4 17.59 -35.79 30.99
C LEU A 4 16.55 -35.18 30.03
N LEU A 5 15.29 -35.08 30.47
CA LEU A 5 14.24 -34.38 29.72
C LEU A 5 14.53 -32.87 29.63
N TYR A 6 15.01 -32.26 30.71
CA TYR A 6 15.38 -30.84 30.71
C TYR A 6 16.56 -30.55 29.77
N ILE A 7 17.60 -31.40 29.75
CA ILE A 7 18.77 -31.24 28.86
C ILE A 7 18.37 -31.33 27.38
N GLY A 8 17.38 -32.15 27.02
CA GLY A 8 16.89 -32.23 25.63
C GLY A 8 15.90 -31.13 25.26
N ALA A 9 14.95 -30.81 26.14
CA ALA A 9 13.89 -29.86 25.85
C ALA A 9 14.36 -28.38 25.91
N TRP A 10 15.29 -28.06 26.80
CA TRP A 10 15.81 -26.70 26.98
C TRP A 10 16.52 -26.11 25.74
N PRO A 11 17.44 -26.82 25.05
CA PRO A 11 18.05 -26.32 23.81
C PRO A 11 17.03 -26.24 22.66
N PHE A 12 16.06 -27.16 22.61
CA PHE A 12 15.01 -27.14 21.58
C PHE A 12 14.11 -25.91 21.71
N VAL A 13 13.69 -25.55 22.92
CA VAL A 13 12.90 -24.33 23.17
C VAL A 13 13.69 -23.07 22.79
N LYS A 14 14.99 -23.03 23.08
CA LYS A 14 15.86 -21.91 22.65
C LYS A 14 15.97 -21.79 21.14
N PHE A 15 16.10 -22.92 20.44
CA PHE A 15 16.17 -22.94 18.98
C PHE A 15 14.87 -22.43 18.35
N ILE A 16 13.71 -22.86 18.85
CA ILE A 16 12.41 -22.33 18.40
C ILE A 16 12.31 -20.82 18.67
N GLY A 17 12.74 -20.36 19.84
CA GLY A 17 12.77 -18.93 20.16
C GLY A 17 13.64 -18.12 19.18
N PHE A 18 14.78 -18.67 18.76
CA PHE A 18 15.64 -18.04 17.76
C PHE A 18 14.97 -17.99 16.37
N ILE A 19 14.32 -19.07 15.94
CA ILE A 19 13.56 -19.06 14.66
C ILE A 19 12.43 -18.04 14.72
N LEU A 20 11.71 -17.97 15.84
CA LEU A 20 10.63 -17.00 16.02
C LEU A 20 11.17 -15.55 15.93
N PHE A 21 12.32 -15.28 16.54
CA PHE A 21 12.99 -13.98 16.43
C PHE A 21 13.36 -13.66 14.97
N LEU A 22 13.94 -14.61 14.23
CA LEU A 22 14.27 -14.41 12.82
C LEU A 22 13.03 -14.14 11.97
N LEU A 23 11.94 -14.86 12.22
CA LEU A 23 10.68 -14.68 11.50
C LEU A 23 10.09 -13.28 11.75
N ILE A 24 10.03 -12.85 13.01
CA ILE A 24 9.54 -11.52 13.38
C ILE A 24 10.46 -10.44 12.78
N ALA A 25 11.77 -10.61 12.86
CA ALA A 25 12.74 -9.68 12.29
C ALA A 25 12.60 -9.58 10.77
N PHE A 26 12.40 -10.70 10.07
CA PHE A 26 12.23 -10.72 8.62
C PHE A 26 10.91 -10.06 8.20
N ILE A 27 9.79 -10.38 8.85
CA ILE A 27 8.50 -9.75 8.57
C ILE A 27 8.56 -8.25 8.88
N GLY A 28 9.14 -7.86 10.02
CA GLY A 28 9.30 -6.46 10.40
C GLY A 28 10.18 -5.69 9.42
N PHE A 29 11.31 -6.27 9.02
CA PHE A 29 12.22 -5.69 8.03
C PHE A 29 11.54 -5.49 6.67
N TRP A 30 10.82 -6.50 6.17
CA TRP A 30 10.09 -6.37 4.90
C TRP A 30 8.96 -5.35 4.97
N CYS A 31 8.23 -5.29 6.10
CA CYS A 31 7.19 -4.30 6.31
C CYS A 31 7.75 -2.87 6.32
N LEU A 32 8.85 -2.64 7.04
CA LEU A 32 9.52 -1.33 7.07
C LEU A 32 10.08 -0.94 5.70
N THR A 33 10.69 -1.89 4.98
CA THR A 33 11.21 -1.63 3.62
C THR A 33 10.08 -1.26 2.66
N PHE A 34 8.96 -1.97 2.72
CA PHE A 34 7.76 -1.62 1.94
C PHE A 34 7.28 -0.21 2.23
N LEU A 35 7.21 0.18 3.51
CA LEU A 35 6.80 1.53 3.92
C LEU A 35 7.75 2.59 3.34
N VAL A 36 9.06 2.39 3.43
CA VAL A 36 10.06 3.34 2.90
C VAL A 36 10.01 3.42 1.37
N CYS A 37 9.61 2.37 0.66
CA CYS A 37 9.47 2.43 -0.80
C CYS A 37 8.14 3.07 -1.26
N ILE A 38 7.02 2.72 -0.62
CA ILE A 38 5.68 3.15 -1.07
C ILE A 38 5.32 4.56 -0.57
N LEU A 39 5.72 4.89 0.66
CA LEU A 39 5.32 6.14 1.31
C LEU A 39 5.89 7.38 0.60
N PRO A 40 7.18 7.41 0.17
CA PRO A 40 7.69 8.55 -0.58
C PRO A 40 6.98 8.72 -1.91
N TYR A 41 6.70 7.64 -2.64
CA TYR A 41 5.96 7.72 -3.90
C TYR A 41 4.58 8.34 -3.68
N TRP A 42 3.80 7.78 -2.75
CA TRP A 42 2.44 8.26 -2.47
C TRP A 42 2.42 9.72 -1.97
N LEU A 43 3.32 10.06 -1.04
CA LEU A 43 3.39 11.39 -0.46
C LEU A 43 3.89 12.43 -1.47
N THR A 44 4.90 12.11 -2.27
CA THR A 44 5.43 13.04 -3.30
C THR A 44 4.41 13.29 -4.40
N PHE A 45 3.68 12.26 -4.86
CA PHE A 45 2.59 12.43 -5.82
C PHE A 45 1.46 13.30 -5.25
N GLY A 46 1.01 13.01 -4.03
CA GLY A 46 -0.05 13.80 -3.38
C GLY A 46 0.33 15.28 -3.23
N ILE A 47 1.59 15.59 -2.90
CA ILE A 47 2.06 16.98 -2.82
C ILE A 47 2.16 17.63 -4.20
N ALA A 48 2.61 16.89 -5.22
CA ALA A 48 2.74 17.41 -6.57
C ALA A 48 1.37 17.74 -7.19
N GLU A 49 0.33 16.96 -6.88
CA GLU A 49 -1.04 17.17 -7.35
C GLU A 49 -1.67 18.39 -6.70
N ASN A 50 -1.56 18.51 -5.37
CA ASN A 50 -2.06 19.68 -4.65
C ASN A 50 -1.36 20.98 -5.05
N LYS A 51 -0.10 20.92 -5.52
CA LYS A 51 0.64 22.07 -6.03
C LYS A 51 0.34 22.38 -7.50
N GLY A 52 -0.55 21.64 -8.15
CA GLY A 52 -0.90 21.83 -9.56
C GLY A 52 0.28 21.62 -10.50
N LYS A 53 1.29 20.83 -10.11
CA LYS A 53 2.46 20.55 -10.97
C LYS A 53 2.21 19.39 -11.92
N ILE A 54 1.34 18.47 -11.52
CA ILE A 54 0.83 17.35 -12.31
C ILE A 54 -0.64 17.62 -12.63
N ASN A 55 -1.05 17.29 -13.85
CA ASN A 55 -2.42 17.48 -14.36
C ASN A 55 -2.95 18.93 -14.41
N ALA A 56 -2.11 19.96 -14.24
CA ALA A 56 -2.54 21.37 -14.33
C ALA A 56 -3.15 21.79 -15.68
N HIS A 57 -2.84 21.06 -16.74
CA HIS A 57 -3.39 21.29 -18.08
C HIS A 57 -4.82 20.75 -18.23
N ILE A 58 -5.22 19.80 -17.39
CA ILE A 58 -6.53 19.17 -17.49
C ILE A 58 -7.53 19.97 -16.65
N ALA A 59 -8.43 20.68 -17.32
CA ALA A 59 -9.54 21.34 -16.67
C ALA A 59 -10.44 20.28 -15.99
N PRO A 60 -10.96 20.51 -14.77
CA PRO A 60 -11.76 19.52 -14.03
C PRO A 60 -13.01 19.07 -14.81
N ASP A 61 -13.45 19.88 -15.76
CA ASP A 61 -14.53 19.71 -16.72
C ASP A 61 -14.23 18.70 -17.85
N GLU A 62 -12.96 18.36 -18.12
CA GLU A 62 -12.61 17.26 -19.04
C GLU A 62 -12.55 15.89 -18.34
N VAL A 63 -12.17 15.84 -17.05
CA VAL A 63 -12.12 14.59 -16.26
C VAL A 63 -13.51 14.17 -15.80
N LYS A 64 -14.39 15.14 -15.56
CA LYS A 64 -15.80 14.82 -15.27
C LYS A 64 -16.42 14.19 -16.51
N SER A 65 -17.05 13.03 -16.34
CA SER A 65 -17.88 12.44 -17.39
C SER A 65 -18.90 13.48 -17.83
N LYS A 66 -18.77 13.98 -19.06
CA LYS A 66 -19.73 14.90 -19.66
C LYS A 66 -21.10 14.22 -19.62
N THR A 67 -22.11 14.92 -19.13
CA THR A 67 -23.49 14.43 -19.21
C THR A 67 -23.84 14.25 -20.69
N LEU A 68 -24.71 13.28 -21.02
CA LEU A 68 -25.14 12.99 -22.41
C LEU A 68 -25.35 14.25 -23.29
N PRO A 69 -26.00 15.34 -22.82
CA PRO A 69 -26.19 16.56 -23.63
C PRO A 69 -24.93 17.41 -23.87
N GLN A 70 -23.83 17.18 -23.13
CA GLN A 70 -22.56 17.90 -23.28
C GLN A 70 -21.53 17.17 -24.16
N GLN A 71 -21.86 15.96 -24.63
CA GLN A 71 -20.99 15.19 -25.52
C GLN A 71 -21.14 15.68 -26.97
N GLN A 72 -20.03 15.98 -27.63
CA GLN A 72 -20.05 16.36 -29.05
C GLN A 72 -20.56 15.16 -29.86
N ASN A 73 -21.63 15.36 -30.66
CA ASN A 73 -22.31 14.33 -31.47
C ASN A 73 -23.33 13.43 -30.73
N VAL A 74 -23.78 13.77 -29.52
CA VAL A 74 -24.87 13.05 -28.83
C VAL A 74 -26.07 13.98 -28.65
N GLU A 75 -27.18 13.67 -29.33
CA GLU A 75 -28.46 14.38 -29.17
C GLU A 75 -29.38 13.58 -28.26
N VAL A 76 -29.91 14.22 -27.21
CA VAL A 76 -30.82 13.56 -26.26
C VAL A 76 -32.21 13.52 -26.88
N VAL A 77 -32.60 12.34 -27.37
CA VAL A 77 -33.87 12.12 -28.09
C VAL A 77 -35.11 12.31 -27.19
N TYR A 78 -34.99 12.15 -25.87
CA TYR A 78 -36.11 12.36 -24.95
C TYR A 78 -35.63 12.66 -23.52
N THR A 79 -36.20 13.71 -22.92
CA THR A 79 -36.13 14.00 -21.47
C THR A 79 -37.55 13.94 -20.93
N LYS A 80 -37.75 13.18 -19.85
CA LYS A 80 -39.03 13.03 -19.15
C LYS A 80 -39.40 14.29 -18.37
#